data_AF-E2ASW4-F1
#
_entry.id   AF-E2ASW4-F1
#
_cell.length_a   1.000
_cell.length_b   1.000
_cell.length_c   1.000
_cell.angle_alpha   90.00
_cell.angle_beta   90.00
_cell.angle_gamma   90.00
#
_symmetry.space_group_name_H-M   'P 1'
#
loop_
_entity.id
_entity.type
_entity.pdbx_description
1 polymer ?
#
loop_
_entity_poly.entity_id
_entity_poly.type
_entity_poly.pdbx_seq_one_letter_code
_entity_poly.pdbx_strand_id
1 'polypeptide(L)' 'QPHYIILTNDNKICYVPQGKVSKCPPKWINNAEIGRYFSKFEGNYYVPNENLARNYPAD' A
#
# COMPACT_ATOMS: atom_id res chain seq x y z
N GLN A 1 13.62 -15.41 8.71
CA GLN A 1 13.59 -13.94 8.52
C GLN A 1 12.21 -13.54 8.00
N PRO A 2 11.65 -12.39 8.43
CA PRO A 2 10.36 -11.92 7.92
C PRO A 2 10.43 -11.67 6.42
N HIS A 3 9.33 -11.92 5.73
CA HIS A 3 9.15 -11.59 4.34
C HIS A 3 7.96 -10.67 4.19
N TYR A 4 7.98 -9.83 3.17
CA TYR A 4 6.89 -8.94 2.83
C TYR A 4 6.29 -9.33 1.50
N ILE A 5 4.96 -9.23 1.43
CA ILE A 5 4.24 -9.10 0.17
C ILE A 5 4.33 -7.63 -0.23
N ILE A 6 4.89 -7.35 -1.41
CA ILE A 6 5.03 -6.00 -1.94
C ILE A 6 4.12 -5.84 -3.14
N LEU A 7 3.19 -4.89 -3.04
CA LEU A 7 2.42 -4.40 -4.17
C LEU A 7 3.31 -3.47 -5.00
N THR A 8 3.47 -3.78 -6.28
CA THR A 8 4.23 -2.97 -7.23
C THR A 8 3.33 -2.50 -8.36
N ASN A 9 3.86 -1.64 -9.22
CA ASN A 9 3.14 -1.14 -10.39
C ASN A 9 2.71 -2.29 -11.32
N ASP A 10 1.74 -1.98 -12.18
CA ASP A 10 1.20 -2.90 -13.19
C ASP A 10 0.56 -4.14 -12.56
N ASN A 11 -0.07 -3.97 -11.40
CA ASN A 11 -0.73 -5.04 -10.63
C ASN A 11 0.19 -6.21 -10.23
N LYS A 12 1.51 -6.02 -10.25
CA LYS A 12 2.47 -7.06 -9.87
C LYS A 12 2.62 -7.16 -8.36
N ILE A 13 2.75 -8.38 -7.88
CA ILE A 13 2.95 -8.69 -6.47
C ILE A 13 4.23 -9.50 -6.33
N CYS A 14 5.11 -9.08 -5.41
CA CYS A 14 6.37 -9.76 -5.13
C CYS A 14 6.41 -10.24 -3.68
N TYR A 15 7.15 -11.33 -3.44
CA TYR A 15 7.44 -11.82 -2.10
C TYR A 15 8.94 -11.70 -1.85
N VAL A 16 9.34 -10.88 -0.87
CA VAL A 16 10.76 -10.56 -0.65
C VAL A 16 11.15 -10.64 0.82
N PRO A 17 12.38 -11.10 1.14
CA PRO A 17 12.90 -11.05 2.50
C PRO A 17 13.04 -9.60 2.99
N GLN A 18 12.77 -9.33 4.27
CA GLN A 18 12.93 -8.01 4.89
C GLN A 18 14.34 -7.43 4.72
N GLY A 19 15.39 -8.26 4.73
CA GLY A 19 16.77 -7.80 4.52
C GLY A 19 17.06 -7.30 3.09
N LYS A 20 16.09 -7.39 2.17
CA LYS A 20 16.20 -6.97 0.77
C LYS A 20 15.33 -5.75 0.42
N VAL A 21 14.67 -5.14 1.40
CA VAL A 21 13.89 -3.90 1.22
C VAL A 21 14.58 -2.70 1.84
N SER A 22 14.40 -1.53 1.22
CA SER A 22 14.84 -0.24 1.72
C SER A 22 13.68 0.75 1.69
N LYS A 23 13.76 1.80 2.53
CA LYS A 23 12.79 2.90 2.49
C LYS A 23 12.98 3.72 1.21
N CYS A 24 11.88 4.20 0.65
CA CYS A 24 11.88 5.15 -0.46
C CYS A 24 10.91 6.30 -0.15
N PRO A 25 11.03 7.44 -0.86
CA PRO A 25 10.03 8.50 -0.77
C PRO A 25 8.61 7.97 -1.09
N PRO A 26 7.56 8.54 -0.48
CA PRO A 26 6.19 8.19 -0.82
C PRO A 26 5.92 8.35 -2.32
N LYS A 27 5.18 7.41 -2.90
CA LYS A 27 4.76 7.47 -4.30
C LYS A 27 3.46 6.71 -4.50
N TRP A 28 2.72 7.14 -5.52
CA TRP A 28 1.61 6.36 -6.04
C TRP A 28 2.12 5.01 -6.56
N ILE A 29 1.38 3.96 -6.23
CA ILE A 29 1.61 2.61 -6.71
C ILE A 29 0.41 2.25 -7.57
N ASN A 30 0.65 1.95 -8.85
CA ASN A 30 -0.41 1.56 -9.77
C ASN A 30 -0.76 0.08 -9.58
N ASN A 31 -1.54 -0.23 -8.54
CA ASN A 31 -1.96 -1.59 -8.22
C ASN A 31 -3.41 -1.62 -7.72
N ALA A 32 -4.25 -2.44 -8.34
CA ALA A 32 -5.67 -2.56 -8.07
C ALA A 32 -5.98 -3.03 -6.63
N GLU A 33 -5.08 -3.80 -6.00
CA GLU A 33 -5.26 -4.22 -4.61
C GLU A 33 -5.30 -3.04 -3.65
N ILE A 34 -4.69 -1.90 -4.00
CA ILE A 34 -4.74 -0.67 -3.19
C ILE A 34 -6.16 -0.11 -3.13
N GLY A 35 -6.89 -0.18 -4.25
CA GLY A 35 -8.27 0.31 -4.35
C GLY A 35 -9.26 -0.40 -3.41
N ARG A 36 -8.92 -1.61 -2.96
CA ARG A 36 -9.72 -2.36 -1.98
C ARG A 36 -9.76 -1.67 -0.62
N TYR A 37 -8.76 -0.84 -0.31
CA TYR A 37 -8.56 -0.22 1.00
C TYR A 37 -8.55 1.31 0.92
N PHE A 38 -8.02 1.87 -0.15
CA PHE A 38 -7.76 3.31 -0.30
C PHE A 38 -8.44 3.89 -1.53
N SER A 39 -8.87 5.15 -1.45
CA SER A 39 -9.59 5.85 -2.50
C SER A 39 -8.68 6.72 -3.38
N LYS A 40 -7.63 7.32 -2.81
CA LYS A 40 -6.69 8.19 -3.51
C LYS A 40 -5.37 8.33 -2.77
N PHE A 41 -4.39 8.96 -3.41
CA PHE A 41 -3.09 9.28 -2.83
C PHE A 41 -2.84 10.79 -2.84
N GLU A 42 -2.48 11.33 -1.68
CA GLU A 42 -2.30 12.77 -1.41
C GLU A 42 -0.80 13.11 -1.29
N GLY A 43 0.00 12.59 -2.22
CA GLY A 43 1.44 12.87 -2.33
C GLY A 43 2.32 12.18 -1.27
N ASN A 44 1.88 12.12 -0.01
CA ASN A 44 2.61 11.54 1.11
C ASN A 44 1.90 10.35 1.77
N TYR A 45 0.58 10.22 1.60
CA TYR A 45 -0.23 9.18 2.23
C TYR A 45 -1.40 8.77 1.33
N TYR A 46 -1.93 7.58 1.58
CA TYR A 46 -3.16 7.10 0.95
C TYR A 46 -4.37 7.46 1.83
N VAL A 47 -5.45 7.90 1.21
CA VAL A 47 -6.72 8.20 1.88
C VAL A 47 -7.56 6.93 1.94
N PRO A 48 -8.04 6.50 3.13
CA PRO A 48 -8.88 5.31 3.24
C PRO A 48 -10.15 5.45 2.38
N ASN A 49 -10.67 4.31 1.91
CA ASN A 49 -12.02 4.29 1.34
C ASN A 49 -13.07 4.26 2.46
N GLU A 50 -14.35 4.40 2.10
CA GLU A 50 -15.44 4.49 3.07
C GLU A 50 -15.53 3.26 3.99
N ASN A 51 -15.24 2.07 3.46
CA ASN A 51 -15.27 0.83 4.25
C ASN A 51 -14.13 0.80 5.26
N LEU A 52 -12.91 1.16 4.85
CA LEU A 52 -11.76 1.20 5.75
C LEU A 52 -11.95 2.28 6.82
N ALA A 53 -12.39 3.49 6.44
CA ALA A 53 -12.65 4.58 7.38
C ALA A 53 -13.78 4.25 8.38
N ARG A 54 -14.80 3.50 7.98
CA ARG A 54 -15.87 3.04 8.89
C ARG A 54 -15.37 2.01 9.90
N ASN A 55 -14.53 1.08 9.45
CA ASN A 55 -14.01 0.01 10.31
C ASN A 55 -12.91 0.51 11.26
N TYR A 56 -12.18 1.56 10.85
CA TYR A 56 -11.06 2.14 11.59
C TYR A 56 -11.22 3.67 11.65
N PRO A 57 -12.20 4.21 12.39
CA PRO A 57 -12.53 5.64 12.38
C PRO A 57 -11.52 6.54 13.13
N ALA A 58 -10.57 5.94 13.84
CA ALA A 58 -9.55 6.65 14.63
C ALA A 58 -8.14 6.59 14.00
N ASP A 59 -8.00 5.93 12.85
CA ASP A 59 -6.78 5.90 12.03
C ASP A 59 -6.74 7.10 11.09
#